data_AF-A0A7Y4X0N2-F1
#
_entry.id   AF-A0A7Y4X0N2-F1
#
_cell.length_a   1.000
_cell.length_b   1.000
_cell.length_c   1.000
_cell.angle_alpha   90.00
_cell.angle_beta   90.00
_cell.angle_gamma   90.00
#
_symmetry.space_group_name_H-M   'P 1'
#
loop_
_entity.id
_entity.type
_entity.pdbx_description
1 polymer ?
#
loop_
_entity_poly.entity_id
_entity_poly.type
_entity_poly.pdbx_seq_one_letter_code
_entity_poly.pdbx_strand_id
1 'polypeptide(L)' 'MKQIISKTLALLAICTALFSFTSNPGGEGFEIYLNSKLLVQRFGEGMNNATTLELSSASATDQLVIKYHHWVRWAKTGS' A
#
# COMPACT_ATOMS: atom_id res chain seq x y z
N MET A 1 -31.63 -34.72 -6.35
CA MET A 1 -30.21 -34.64 -5.90
C MET A 1 -29.32 -33.86 -6.86
N LYS A 2 -29.17 -34.23 -8.15
CA LYS A 2 -28.33 -33.48 -9.13
C LYS A 2 -28.62 -31.98 -9.24
N GLN A 3 -29.90 -31.58 -9.29
CA GLN A 3 -30.31 -30.18 -9.41
C GLN A 3 -29.97 -29.33 -8.17
N ILE A 4 -30.01 -29.94 -6.98
CA ILE A 4 -29.68 -29.27 -5.73
C ILE A 4 -28.17 -29.00 -5.70
N ILE A 5 -27.35 -29.99 -6.05
CA ILE A 5 -25.88 -29.86 -6.13
C ILE A 5 -25.48 -28.76 -7.13
N SER A 6 -26.10 -28.73 -8.32
CA SER A 6 -25.81 -27.72 -9.34
C SER A 6 -26.14 -26.30 -8.87
N LYS A 7 -27.28 -26.10 -8.22
CA LYS A 7 -27.69 -24.79 -7.67
C LYS A 7 -26.76 -24.33 -6.54
N THR A 8 -26.36 -25.23 -5.65
CA THR A 8 -25.41 -24.92 -4.58
C THR A 8 -24.05 -24.52 -5.12
N LEU A 9 -23.56 -25.20 -6.17
CA LEU A 9 -22.27 -24.86 -6.79
C LEU A 9 -22.32 -23.50 -7.49
N ALA A 10 -23.41 -23.18 -8.18
CA ALA A 10 -23.61 -21.87 -8.79
C ALA A 10 -23.66 -20.75 -7.75
N LEU A 11 -24.37 -20.97 -6.63
CA LEU A 11 -24.43 -20.00 -5.54
C LEU A 11 -23.05 -19.78 -4.91
N LEU A 12 -22.29 -20.86 -4.69
CA LEU A 12 -20.94 -20.77 -4.15
C LEU A 12 -20.02 -19.96 -5.07
N ALA A 13 -20.08 -20.20 -6.38
CA ALA A 13 -19.29 -19.46 -7.36
C ALA A 13 -19.64 -17.96 -7.40
N ILE A 14 -20.92 -17.61 -7.23
CA ILE A 14 -21.36 -16.21 -7.16
C ILE A 14 -20.84 -15.56 -5.87
N CYS A 15 -20.99 -16.23 -4.73
CA CYS A 15 -20.50 -15.73 -3.45
C CYS A 15 -18.98 -15.51 -3.47
N THR A 16 -18.20 -16.47 -3.97
CA THR A 16 -16.75 -16.32 -4.05
C THR A 16 -16.33 -15.20 -5.00
N ALA A 17 -17.03 -15.02 -6.13
CA ALA A 17 -16.78 -13.92 -7.05
C ALA A 17 -17.04 -12.55 -6.37
N LEU A 18 -18.14 -12.40 -5.64
CA LEU A 18 -18.50 -11.16 -4.94
C LEU A 18 -17.55 -10.82 -3.79
N PHE A 19 -17.07 -11.82 -3.05
CA PHE A 19 -16.16 -11.62 -1.92
C PHE A 19 -14.66 -11.78 -2.27
N SER A 20 -14.32 -11.93 -3.55
CA SER A 20 -12.92 -12.09 -3.99
C SER A 20 -12.07 -10.83 -3.81
N PHE A 21 -12.70 -9.67 -3.63
CA PHE A 21 -12.01 -8.40 -3.46
C PHE A 21 -11.69 -8.15 -1.99
N THR A 22 -10.42 -8.31 -1.63
CA THR A 22 -9.88 -7.78 -0.38
C THR A 22 -9.46 -6.32 -0.58
N SER A 23 -9.86 -5.43 0.33
CA SER A 23 -9.38 -4.06 0.33
C SER A 23 -8.12 -3.96 1.17
N ASN A 24 -7.01 -3.50 0.58
CA ASN A 24 -5.80 -3.20 1.34
C ASN A 24 -6.12 -2.06 2.34
N PRO A 25 -5.79 -2.18 3.64
CA PRO A 25 -5.94 -1.07 4.60
C PRO A 25 -5.24 0.21 4.11
N GLY A 26 -5.70 1.36 4.61
CA GLY A 26 -5.04 2.65 4.34
C GLY A 26 -3.54 2.56 4.61
N GLY A 27 -2.76 3.34 3.88
CA GLY A 27 -1.32 3.15 3.81
C GLY A 27 -0.56 4.43 4.14
N GLU A 28 0.68 4.24 4.55
CA GLU A 28 1.66 5.30 4.70
C GLU A 28 2.92 4.96 3.92
N GLY A 29 3.70 5.98 3.62
CA GLY A 29 4.97 5.84 2.94
C GLY A 29 5.81 7.09 3.02
N PHE A 30 7.08 6.96 2.68
CA PHE A 30 7.97 8.10 2.52
C PHE A 30 8.96 7.89 1.38
N GLU A 31 9.47 9.02 0.92
CA GLU A 31 10.50 9.11 -0.10
C GLU A 31 11.63 10.01 0.41
N ILE A 32 12.87 9.62 0.17
CA ILE A 32 14.06 10.41 0.49
C ILE A 32 14.78 10.73 -0.79
N TYR A 33 15.06 12.01 -1.03
CA TYR A 33 15.78 12.51 -2.18
C TYR A 33 17.05 13.25 -1.75
N LEU A 34 18.12 13.10 -2.53
CA LEU A 34 19.33 13.93 -2.45
C LEU A 34 19.53 14.61 -3.81
N ASN A 35 19.53 15.95 -3.86
CA ASN A 35 19.64 16.72 -5.10
C ASN A 35 18.65 16.26 -6.18
N SER A 36 17.39 16.07 -5.80
CA SER A 36 16.30 15.54 -6.65
C SER A 36 16.43 14.08 -7.07
N LYS A 37 17.51 13.38 -6.70
CA LYS A 37 17.64 11.93 -6.94
C LYS A 37 16.96 11.15 -5.82
N LEU A 38 16.01 10.28 -6.16
CA LEU A 38 15.37 9.37 -5.22
C LEU A 38 16.40 8.35 -4.70
N LEU A 39 16.59 8.30 -3.38
CA LEU A 39 17.49 7.36 -2.71
C LEU A 39 16.72 6.23 -2.01
N VAL A 40 15.60 6.57 -1.36
CA VAL A 40 14.78 5.61 -0.63
C VAL A 40 13.33 5.86 -0.93
N GLN A 41 12.57 4.79 -1.11
CA GLN A 41 11.12 4.81 -1.19
C GLN A 41 10.58 3.62 -0.39
N ARG A 42 9.65 3.89 0.53
CA ARG A 42 8.98 2.89 1.36
C ARG A 42 7.49 3.18 1.39
N PHE A 43 6.69 2.12 1.28
CA PHE A 43 5.23 2.16 1.40
C PHE A 43 4.76 0.86 2.07
N GLY A 44 3.63 0.91 2.78
CA GLY A 44 3.00 -0.28 3.38
C GLY A 44 3.91 -0.98 4.38
N GLU A 45 4.01 -2.31 4.30
CA GLU A 45 4.81 -3.13 5.24
C GLU A 45 6.31 -2.75 5.27
N GLY A 46 6.81 -2.10 4.21
CA GLY A 46 8.18 -1.59 4.14
C GLY A 46 8.49 -0.47 5.12
N MET A 47 7.47 0.13 5.75
CA MET A 47 7.59 1.20 6.75
C MET A 47 8.10 0.73 8.11
N ASN A 48 7.93 -0.55 8.43
CA ASN A 48 8.30 -1.11 9.74
C ASN A 48 9.82 -1.32 9.91
N ASN A 49 10.60 -1.08 8.86
CA ASN A 49 12.05 -1.29 8.86
C ASN A 49 12.78 0.05 8.89
N ALA A 50 13.66 0.22 9.88
CA ALA A 50 14.57 1.36 9.92
C ALA A 50 15.45 1.37 8.67
N THR A 51 15.56 2.53 8.01
CA THR A 51 16.47 2.72 6.87
C THR A 51 17.60 3.64 7.30
N THR A 52 18.83 3.12 7.36
CA THR A 52 20.04 3.91 7.58
C THR A 52 20.57 4.37 6.23
N LEU A 53 20.86 5.67 6.12
CA LEU A 53 21.39 6.26 4.90
C LEU A 53 22.66 7.03 5.22
N GLU A 54 23.79 6.59 4.67
CA GLU A 54 25.06 7.28 4.82
C GLU A 54 25.19 8.37 3.76
N LEU A 55 25.28 9.62 4.21
CA LEU A 55 25.53 10.78 3.37
C LEU A 55 27.02 11.07 3.34
N SER A 56 27.81 10.18 2.74
CA SER A 56 29.25 10.44 2.58
C SER A 56 29.45 11.50 1.50
N SER A 57 30.30 12.50 1.79
CA SER A 57 30.66 13.61 0.87
C SER A 57 29.52 14.56 0.46
N ALA A 58 28.55 14.81 1.33
CA ALA A 58 27.55 15.86 1.07
C ALA A 58 28.22 17.25 1.01
N SER A 59 27.99 17.97 -0.08
CA SER A 59 28.36 19.40 -0.21
C SER A 59 27.42 20.26 0.65
N ALA A 60 27.88 21.43 1.07
CA ALA A 60 27.02 22.41 1.74
C ALA A 60 25.81 22.86 0.90
N THR A 61 25.86 22.63 -0.41
CA THR A 61 24.78 22.92 -1.36
C THR A 61 23.82 21.76 -1.57
N ASP A 62 24.13 20.57 -1.05
CA ASP A 62 23.31 19.40 -1.29
C ASP A 62 21.99 19.49 -0.51
N GLN A 63 20.90 19.20 -1.19
CA GLN A 63 19.56 19.24 -0.60
C GLN A 63 19.05 17.83 -0.35
N LEU A 64 18.85 17.50 0.93
CA LEU A 64 18.10 16.32 1.35
C LEU A 64 16.63 16.69 1.50
N VAL A 65 15.75 15.99 0.77
CA VAL A 65 14.30 16.18 0.84
C VAL A 65 13.65 14.88 1.27
N ILE A 66 12.85 14.94 2.34
CA ILE A 66 12.04 13.81 2.80
C ILE A 66 10.58 14.16 2.56
N LYS A 67 9.86 13.34 1.78
CA LYS A 67 8.43 13.47 1.56
C LYS A 67 7.72 12.35 2.29
N TYR A 68 6.77 12.69 3.16
CA TYR A 68 5.92 11.71 3.82
C TYR A 68 4.53 11.74 3.19
N HIS A 69 4.01 10.55 2.92
CA HIS A 69 2.71 10.31 2.33
C HIS A 69 1.87 9.55 3.34
N HIS A 70 0.77 10.17 3.75
CA HIS A 70 -0.23 9.53 4.58
C HIS A 70 -1.52 9.43 3.80
N TRP A 71 -2.00 8.21 3.58
CA TRP A 71 -3.28 7.98 2.94
C TRP A 71 -4.29 7.46 3.95
N VAL A 72 -5.19 8.34 4.36
CA VAL A 72 -6.37 7.95 5.14
C VAL A 72 -7.42 7.42 4.18
N ARG A 73 -7.91 6.20 4.41
CA ARG A 73 -9.13 5.74 3.74
C ARG A 73 -10.30 6.52 4.34
N TRP A 74 -10.90 7.43 3.57
CA TRP A 74 -12.21 7.97 3.91
C TRP A 74 -13.22 6.84 3.76
N ALA A 75 -13.61 6.23 4.87
CA ALA A 75 -14.77 5.36 4.88
C ALA A 75 -15.98 6.24 4.53
N LYS A 76 -16.48 6.13 3.29
CA LYS A 76 -17.90 6.40 3.06
C LYS A 76 -18.65 5.31 3.80
N THR A 77 -19.11 5.62 5.01
CA THR A 77 -20.31 5.02 5.58
C THR A 77 -21.45 5.32 4.60
N GLY A 78 -21.76 4.37 3.70
CA GLY A 78 -23.09 4.28 3.10
C GLY A 78 -23.98 3.59 4.13
N SER A 79 -24.94 4.32 4.73
CA SER A 79 -26.31 4.56 4.24
C SER A 79 -27.14 3.29 4.37
#